data_AF-A0AAW8NRY7-F1
#
_entry.id   AF-A0AAW8NRY7-F1
#
_cell.length_a   1.000
_cell.length_b   1.000
_cell.length_c   1.000
_cell.angle_alpha   90.00
_cell.angle_beta   90.00
_cell.angle_gamma   90.00
#
_symmetry.space_group_name_H-M   'P 1'
#
loop_
_entity.id
_entity.type
_entity.pdbx_description
1 polymer ?
#
loop_
_entity_poly.entity_id
_entity_poly.type
_entity_poly.pdbx_seq_one_letter_code
_entity_poly.pdbx_strand_id
1 'polypeptide(L)'
;MIKQKGMVLFLSLIVLIIMTVIGVALAVNSNQSMKMAGAGSERIEAMTAAHGAQDRAISINEGATLINLTNTLVTNDAALGVTNTLEPVASGCQRKEKAHGASIGCNRIDISSTAIFGRNNLGQLTVVVGIEQEFTTGN
;
A
#
# COMPACT_ATOMS: atom_id res chain seq x y z
N MET A 1 -12.91 47.52 55.34
CA MET A 1 -13.03 46.51 54.26
C MET A 1 -11.68 46.34 53.60
N ILE A 2 -10.97 45.26 53.91
CA ILE A 2 -9.60 45.01 53.44
C ILE A 2 -9.69 44.45 52.01
N LYS A 3 -9.22 45.20 51.01
CA LYS A 3 -9.28 44.76 49.60
C LYS A 3 -8.19 43.72 49.33
N GLN A 4 -8.58 42.45 49.23
CA GLN A 4 -7.71 41.32 48.84
C GLN A 4 -7.35 41.38 47.34
N LYS A 5 -6.57 42.39 46.92
CA LYS A 5 -6.15 42.53 45.52
C LYS A 5 -5.17 41.44 45.06
N GLY A 6 -4.40 40.85 45.98
CA GLY A 6 -3.40 39.82 45.65
C GLY A 6 -3.99 38.45 45.32
N MET A 7 -5.10 38.06 45.96
CA MET A 7 -5.68 36.73 45.79
C MET A 7 -6.34 36.55 44.41
N VAL A 8 -6.94 37.62 43.87
CA VAL A 8 -7.53 37.61 42.52
C VAL A 8 -6.47 37.43 41.44
N LEU A 9 -5.29 38.05 41.61
CA LEU A 9 -4.18 37.90 40.66
C LEU A 9 -3.64 36.48 40.64
N PHE A 10 -3.55 35.86 41.81
CA PHE A 10 -3.10 34.46 41.95
C PHE A 10 -4.11 33.49 41.31
N LEU A 11 -5.41 33.69 41.55
CA LEU A 11 -6.46 32.88 40.91
C LEU A 11 -6.44 33.03 39.38
N SER A 12 -6.30 34.26 38.88
CA SER A 12 -6.21 34.52 37.45
C SER A 12 -5.00 33.86 36.81
N LEU A 13 -3.85 33.82 37.50
CA LEU A 13 -2.64 33.18 37.02
C LEU A 13 -2.82 31.66 36.87
N ILE A 14 -3.44 31.02 37.87
CA ILE A 14 -3.72 29.57 37.84
C ILE A 14 -4.62 29.22 36.65
N VAL A 15 -5.70 29.98 36.45
CA VAL A 15 -6.63 29.75 35.34
C VAL A 15 -5.94 29.95 33.99
N LEU A 16 -5.09 30.97 33.87
CA LEU A 16 -4.29 31.20 32.65
C LEU A 16 -3.39 29.99 32.34
N ILE A 17 -2.67 29.47 33.34
CA ILE A 17 -1.80 28.30 33.16
C ILE A 17 -2.61 27.09 32.70
N ILE A 18 -3.73 26.79 33.35
CA ILE A 18 -4.58 25.65 32.98
C ILE A 18 -5.06 25.78 31.52
N MET A 19 -5.54 26.97 31.12
CA MET A 19 -5.99 27.20 29.75
C MET A 19 -4.88 27.03 28.72
N THR A 20 -3.65 27.49 29.02
CA THR A 20 -2.52 27.32 28.11
C THR A 20 -2.10 25.85 27.96
N VAL A 21 -2.09 25.07 29.03
CA VAL A 21 -1.73 23.64 28.99
C VAL A 21 -2.74 22.85 28.16
N ILE A 22 -4.04 23.12 28.34
CA ILE A 22 -5.10 22.50 27.53
C ILE A 22 -4.94 22.87 26.05
N GLY A 23 -4.67 24.16 25.76
CA GLY A 23 -4.46 24.64 24.39
C GLY A 23 -3.28 23.96 23.69
N VAL A 24 -2.13 23.84 24.38
CA VAL A 24 -0.94 23.17 23.84
C VAL A 24 -1.21 21.68 23.62
N ALA A 25 -1.84 20.99 24.58
CA ALA A 25 -2.14 19.57 24.47
C ALA A 25 -3.03 19.27 23.26
N LEU A 26 -4.07 20.07 23.03
CA LEU A 26 -4.95 19.94 21.86
C LEU A 26 -4.18 20.19 20.56
N ALA A 27 -3.40 21.27 20.49
CA ALA A 27 -2.64 21.62 19.29
C ALA A 27 -1.62 20.54 18.88
N VAL A 28 -0.95 19.92 19.85
CA VAL A 28 0.01 18.83 19.59
C VAL A 28 -0.68 17.60 19.00
N ASN A 29 -1.79 17.17 19.60
CA ASN A 29 -2.56 16.03 19.11
C ASN A 29 -3.13 16.28 17.71
N SER A 30 -3.65 17.48 17.44
CA SER A 30 -4.13 17.85 16.11
C SER A 30 -3.02 17.81 15.06
N ASN A 31 -1.82 18.31 15.39
CA ASN A 31 -0.70 18.30 14.46
C ASN A 31 -0.21 16.87 14.13
N GLN A 32 -0.24 15.98 15.13
CA GLN A 32 0.06 14.57 14.90
C GLN A 32 -0.98 13.92 13.98
N SER A 33 -2.27 14.13 14.26
CA SER A 33 -3.36 13.61 13.42
C SER A 33 -3.28 14.10 11.97
N MET A 34 -2.95 15.36 11.74
CA MET A 34 -2.76 15.89 10.38
C MET A 34 -1.58 15.25 9.65
N LYS A 35 -0.44 15.04 10.33
CA LYS A 35 0.70 14.34 9.73
C LYS A 35 0.38 12.89 9.39
N MET A 36 -0.37 12.21 10.26
CA MET A 36 -0.83 10.84 10.02
C MET A 36 -1.84 10.77 8.87
N ALA A 37 -2.76 11.74 8.76
CA ALA A 37 -3.70 11.82 7.66
C ALA A 37 -2.99 12.05 6.32
N GLY A 38 -1.97 12.91 6.28
CA GLY A 38 -1.13 13.12 5.10
C GLY A 38 -0.40 11.84 4.68
N ALA A 39 0.27 11.16 5.61
CA ALA A 39 0.93 9.89 5.33
C ALA A 39 -0.05 8.78 4.89
N GLY A 40 -1.27 8.78 5.45
CA GLY A 40 -2.34 7.89 5.03
C GLY A 40 -2.79 8.13 3.60
N SER A 41 -2.92 9.41 3.20
CA SER A 41 -3.26 9.79 1.82
C SER A 41 -2.21 9.33 0.82
N GLU A 42 -0.93 9.60 1.09
CA GLU A 42 0.19 9.17 0.23
C GLU A 42 0.25 7.64 0.09
N ARG A 43 -0.05 6.91 1.17
CA ARG A 43 -0.14 5.43 1.12
C ARG A 43 -1.29 4.95 0.25
N ILE A 44 -2.46 5.58 0.33
CA ILE A 44 -3.64 5.19 -0.47
C ILE A 44 -3.37 5.46 -1.95
N GLU A 45 -2.77 6.60 -2.28
CA GLU A 45 -2.35 6.92 -3.65
C GLU A 45 -1.38 5.86 -4.19
N ALA A 46 -0.34 5.53 -3.43
CA ALA A 46 0.62 4.49 -3.81
C ALA A 46 -0.03 3.10 -3.94
N MET A 47 -1.04 2.80 -3.14
CA MET A 47 -1.82 1.55 -3.27
C MET A 47 -2.64 1.53 -4.57
N THR A 48 -3.29 2.63 -4.92
CA THR A 48 -4.01 2.73 -6.19
C THR A 48 -3.07 2.67 -7.39
N ALA A 49 -1.90 3.29 -7.30
CA ALA A 49 -0.86 3.20 -8.33
C ALA A 49 -0.32 1.78 -8.46
N ALA A 50 -0.06 1.08 -7.34
CA ALA A 50 0.38 -0.31 -7.34
C ALA A 50 -0.63 -1.24 -8.00
N HIS A 51 -1.92 -1.11 -7.68
CA HIS A 51 -2.98 -1.89 -8.32
C HIS A 51 -3.11 -1.56 -9.82
N GLY A 52 -3.11 -0.28 -10.19
CA GLY A 52 -3.21 0.11 -11.60
C GLY A 52 -2.02 -0.38 -12.43
N ALA A 53 -0.81 -0.31 -11.88
CA ALA A 53 0.40 -0.82 -12.52
C ALA A 53 0.38 -2.36 -12.61
N GLN A 54 -0.19 -3.03 -11.61
CA GLN A 54 -0.37 -4.49 -11.61
C GLN A 54 -1.33 -4.92 -12.71
N ASP A 55 -2.51 -4.31 -12.81
CA ASP A 55 -3.50 -4.62 -13.86
C ASP A 55 -2.93 -4.36 -15.26
N ARG A 56 -2.13 -3.31 -15.40
CA ARG A 56 -1.40 -3.03 -16.63
C ARG A 56 -0.35 -4.10 -16.92
N ALA A 57 0.41 -4.55 -15.94
CA ALA A 57 1.39 -5.62 -16.12
C ALA A 57 0.72 -6.94 -16.48
N ILE A 58 -0.44 -7.25 -15.91
CA ILE A 58 -1.24 -8.43 -16.27
C ILE A 58 -1.70 -8.33 -17.72
N SER A 59 -2.38 -7.25 -18.11
CA SER A 59 -2.92 -7.08 -19.46
C SER A 59 -1.84 -7.05 -20.56
N ILE A 60 -0.62 -6.60 -20.27
CA ILE A 60 0.49 -6.64 -21.25
C ILE A 60 1.09 -8.04 -21.39
N ASN A 61 1.11 -8.82 -20.30
CA ASN A 61 1.77 -10.13 -20.28
C ASN A 61 0.80 -11.31 -20.38
N GLU A 62 -0.51 -11.05 -20.50
CA GLU A 62 -1.53 -12.07 -20.71
C GLU A 62 -1.24 -12.94 -21.94
N GLY A 63 -1.59 -14.22 -21.85
CA GLY A 63 -1.33 -15.19 -22.93
C GLY A 63 0.07 -15.80 -22.86
N ALA A 64 0.80 -15.76 -23.98
CA ALA A 64 2.01 -16.59 -24.19
C ALA A 64 3.15 -16.29 -23.21
N THR A 65 3.28 -15.05 -22.74
CA THR A 65 4.37 -14.63 -21.84
C THR A 65 4.22 -15.29 -20.47
N LEU A 66 3.04 -15.18 -19.85
CA LEU A 66 2.76 -15.84 -18.58
C LEU A 66 2.75 -17.37 -18.72
N ILE A 67 2.30 -17.94 -19.85
CA ILE A 67 2.33 -19.41 -20.05
C ILE A 67 3.77 -19.94 -20.06
N ASN A 68 4.70 -19.23 -20.70
CA ASN A 68 6.07 -19.68 -20.90
C ASN A 68 7.08 -19.03 -19.95
N LEU A 69 6.61 -18.33 -18.90
CA LEU A 69 7.49 -17.64 -17.97
C LEU A 69 8.24 -18.67 -17.11
N THR A 70 9.53 -18.86 -17.37
CA THR A 70 10.40 -19.74 -16.58
C THR A 70 11.34 -18.98 -15.64
N ASN A 71 11.55 -17.70 -15.91
CA ASN A 71 12.45 -16.82 -15.16
C ASN A 71 11.70 -15.59 -14.66
N THR A 72 12.19 -14.99 -13.58
CA THR A 72 11.64 -13.74 -13.04
C THR A 72 11.74 -12.62 -14.09
N LEU A 73 10.61 -11.97 -14.37
CA LEU A 73 10.52 -10.82 -15.27
C LEU A 73 10.25 -9.55 -14.45
N VAL A 74 11.09 -8.53 -14.63
CA VAL A 74 10.91 -7.23 -13.98
C VAL A 74 10.45 -6.23 -15.04
N THR A 75 9.33 -5.58 -14.78
CA THR A 75 8.79 -4.49 -15.61
C THR A 75 8.66 -3.24 -14.76
N ASN A 76 9.09 -2.11 -15.30
CA ASN A 76 9.01 -0.83 -14.61
C ASN A 76 7.95 0.05 -15.29
N ASP A 77 6.90 0.39 -14.56
CA ASP A 77 5.88 1.31 -15.03
C ASP A 77 6.31 2.74 -14.67
N ALA A 78 6.96 3.41 -15.63
CA ALA A 78 7.42 4.79 -15.46
C ALA A 78 6.26 5.80 -15.34
N ALA A 79 5.05 5.46 -15.77
CA ALA A 79 3.90 6.34 -15.66
C ALA A 79 3.32 6.36 -14.24
N LEU A 80 3.40 5.23 -13.53
CA LEU A 80 2.90 5.08 -12.16
C LEU A 80 4.03 5.02 -11.11
N GLY A 81 5.29 4.96 -11.53
CA GLY A 81 6.45 4.87 -10.63
C GLY A 81 6.52 3.55 -9.86
N VAL A 82 5.94 2.48 -10.40
CA VAL A 82 5.81 1.17 -9.76
C VAL A 82 6.69 0.15 -10.45
N THR A 83 7.41 -0.65 -9.67
CA THR A 83 8.17 -1.79 -10.20
C THR A 83 7.37 -3.08 -10.01
N ASN A 84 7.04 -3.74 -11.10
CA ASN A 84 6.34 -5.01 -11.11
C ASN A 84 7.34 -6.15 -11.36
N THR A 85 7.28 -7.16 -10.51
CA THR A 85 8.13 -8.35 -10.57
C THR A 85 7.23 -9.56 -10.71
N LEU A 86 7.37 -10.28 -11.83
CA LEU A 86 6.61 -11.49 -12.13
C LEU A 86 7.52 -12.67 -11.87
N GLU A 87 7.16 -13.49 -10.89
CA GLU A 87 7.94 -14.67 -10.50
C GLU A 87 7.13 -15.94 -10.77
N PRO A 88 7.63 -16.88 -11.57
CA PRO A 88 6.96 -18.15 -11.78
C PRO A 88 7.07 -19.01 -10.53
N VAL A 89 5.94 -19.52 -10.06
CA VAL A 89 5.87 -20.35 -8.87
C VAL A 89 5.84 -21.81 -9.30
N ALA A 90 6.83 -22.59 -8.84
CA ALA A 90 6.95 -24.01 -9.19
C ALA A 90 5.81 -24.88 -8.61
N SER A 91 5.03 -24.37 -7.65
CA SER A 91 3.84 -25.06 -7.16
C SER A 91 2.74 -24.98 -8.22
N GLY A 92 2.35 -26.12 -8.79
CA GLY A 92 1.23 -26.17 -9.74
C GLY A 92 -0.04 -25.53 -9.20
N CYS A 93 -0.95 -25.18 -10.11
CA CYS A 93 -2.19 -24.47 -9.79
C CYS A 93 -3.09 -25.26 -8.83
N GLN A 94 -3.90 -24.53 -8.06
CA GLN A 94 -4.91 -25.12 -7.18
C GLN A 94 -5.89 -25.95 -8.01
N ARG A 95 -6.18 -27.18 -7.56
CA ARG A 95 -7.09 -28.07 -8.30
C ARG A 95 -8.52 -27.51 -8.21
N LYS A 96 -9.10 -27.15 -9.36
CA LYS A 96 -10.54 -26.92 -9.48
C LYS A 96 -11.26 -28.24 -9.75
N GLU A 97 -12.42 -28.44 -9.14
CA GLU A 97 -13.22 -29.67 -9.26
C GLU A 97 -13.67 -30.02 -10.69
N LYS A 98 -13.57 -29.10 -11.66
CA LYS A 98 -14.13 -29.24 -13.02
C LYS A 98 -13.13 -29.43 -14.17
N ALA A 99 -11.82 -29.42 -13.94
CA ALA A 99 -10.83 -29.45 -15.02
C ALA A 99 -10.14 -30.81 -15.13
N HIS A 100 -10.75 -31.75 -15.85
CA HIS A 100 -10.17 -33.05 -16.17
C HIS A 100 -10.18 -33.29 -17.67
N GLY A 101 -9.15 -32.78 -18.36
CA GLY A 101 -8.73 -33.22 -19.68
C GLY A 101 -7.21 -33.37 -19.70
N ALA A 102 -6.68 -34.38 -20.37
CA ALA A 102 -5.23 -34.67 -20.44
C ALA A 102 -4.40 -33.57 -21.14
N SER A 103 -5.05 -32.53 -21.66
CA SER A 103 -4.49 -31.48 -22.51
C SER A 103 -4.60 -30.08 -21.88
N ILE A 104 -4.85 -29.97 -20.57
CA ILE A 104 -4.93 -28.67 -19.88
C ILE A 104 -3.79 -28.60 -18.87
N GLY A 105 -2.80 -27.74 -19.18
CA GLY A 105 -1.74 -27.33 -18.27
C GLY A 105 -2.12 -26.06 -17.52
N CYS A 106 -1.41 -25.75 -16.44
CA CYS A 106 -1.56 -24.49 -15.74
C CYS A 106 -0.22 -24.01 -15.20
N ASN A 107 0.06 -22.73 -15.38
CA ASN A 107 1.22 -22.05 -14.80
C ASN A 107 0.75 -21.06 -13.75
N ARG A 108 1.43 -21.01 -12.60
CA ARG A 108 1.14 -20.06 -11.53
C ARG A 108 2.27 -19.04 -11.44
N ILE A 109 1.92 -17.77 -11.41
CA ILE A 109 2.87 -16.66 -11.35
C ILE A 109 2.45 -15.72 -10.24
N ASP A 110 3.38 -15.34 -9.38
CA ASP A 110 3.15 -14.30 -8.39
C ASP A 110 3.66 -12.97 -8.97
N ILE A 111 2.77 -11.98 -9.06
CA ILE A 111 3.10 -10.61 -9.46
C ILE A 111 3.22 -9.76 -8.20
N SER A 112 4.42 -9.29 -7.93
CA SER A 112 4.74 -8.36 -6.86
C SER A 112 4.95 -6.96 -7.43
N SER A 113 4.04 -6.05 -7.09
CA SER A 113 4.01 -4.65 -7.54
C SER A 113 4.42 -3.75 -6.39
N THR A 114 5.56 -3.08 -6.53
CA THR A 114 6.18 -2.29 -5.46
C THR A 114 6.11 -0.81 -5.79
N ALA A 115 5.39 -0.06 -4.95
CA ALA A 115 5.29 1.39 -5.00
C ALA A 115 6.01 2.02 -3.80
N ILE A 116 6.77 3.08 -4.05
CA ILE A 116 7.47 3.85 -3.03
C ILE A 116 6.65 5.10 -2.73
N PHE A 117 6.48 5.43 -1.45
CA PHE A 117 5.69 6.58 -1.00
C PHE A 117 6.32 7.24 0.22
N GLY A 118 5.82 8.40 0.62
CA GLY A 118 6.40 9.13 1.74
C GLY A 118 7.55 10.05 1.36
N ARG A 119 7.85 10.96 2.27
CA ARG A 119 9.00 11.88 2.16
C ARG A 119 10.30 11.07 2.12
N ASN A 120 11.18 11.39 1.16
CA ASN A 120 12.48 10.74 0.97
C ASN A 120 12.41 9.21 0.74
N ASN A 121 11.32 8.71 0.14
CA ASN A 121 11.17 7.28 -0.19
C ASN A 121 11.24 6.34 1.02
N LEU A 122 10.81 6.82 2.19
CA LEU A 122 10.85 6.06 3.45
C LEU A 122 9.71 5.03 3.57
N GLY A 123 8.63 5.20 2.80
CA GLY A 123 7.52 4.26 2.73
C GLY A 123 7.65 3.34 1.51
N GLN A 124 7.40 2.05 1.71
CA GLN A 124 7.31 1.08 0.63
C GLN A 124 6.04 0.26 0.82
N LEU A 125 5.30 0.10 -0.27
CA LEU A 125 4.13 -0.77 -0.35
C LEU A 125 4.38 -1.80 -1.44
N THR A 126 4.25 -3.06 -1.10
CA THR A 126 4.30 -4.16 -2.05
C THR A 126 2.98 -4.90 -2.03
N VAL A 127 2.34 -4.99 -3.20
CA VAL A 127 1.13 -5.77 -3.41
C VAL A 127 1.51 -7.03 -4.19
N VAL A 128 1.25 -8.19 -3.60
CA VAL A 128 1.53 -9.48 -4.23
C VAL A 128 0.21 -10.15 -4.59
N VAL A 129 0.06 -10.52 -5.86
CA VAL A 129 -1.10 -11.27 -6.36
C VAL A 129 -0.61 -12.52 -7.07
N GLY A 130 -1.18 -13.67 -6.72
CA GLY A 130 -0.96 -14.92 -7.45
C GLY A 130 -1.99 -15.07 -8.56
N ILE A 131 -1.51 -15.22 -9.80
CA ILE A 131 -2.34 -15.53 -10.96
C ILE A 131 -2.12 -16.98 -11.36
N GLU A 132 -3.20 -17.66 -11.71
CA GLU A 132 -3.18 -18.99 -12.28
C GLU A 132 -3.63 -18.90 -13.73
N GLN A 133 -2.74 -19.22 -14.65
CA GLN A 133 -3.02 -19.19 -16.08
C GLN A 133 -3.13 -20.62 -16.63
N GLU A 134 -4.36 -20.98 -16.96
CA GLU A 134 -4.69 -22.23 -17.64
C GLU A 134 -4.32 -22.12 -19.12
N PHE A 135 -3.74 -23.17 -19.69
CA PHE A 135 -3.41 -23.26 -21.11
C PHE A 135 -3.71 -24.66 -21.63
N THR A 136 -4.07 -24.76 -22.90
CA THR A 136 -4.27 -26.05 -23.53
C THR A 136 -2.98 -26.52 -24.18
N THR A 137 -2.43 -27.63 -23.72
CA THR A 137 -1.43 -28.40 -24.46
C THR A 137 -2.12 -29.14 -25.60
N GLY A 138 -2.35 -28.44 -26.71
CA GLY A 138 -2.79 -29.05 -27.96
C GLY A 138 -1.68 -29.95 -28.53
N ASN A 139 -2.09 -31.10 -29.08
CA ASN A 139 -1.25 -31.95 -29.94
C ASN A 139 -0.71 -31.18 -31.15
#